data_AF-A0A1Z8QH00-F1
#
_entry.id   AF-A0A1Z8QH00-F1
#
_cell.length_a   1.000
_cell.length_b   1.000
_cell.length_c   1.000
_cell.angle_alpha   90.00
_cell.angle_beta   90.00
_cell.angle_gamma   90.00
#
_symmetry.space_group_name_H-M   'P 1'
#
loop_
_entity.id
_entity.type
_entity.pdbx_description
1 polymer ?
#
loop_
_entity_poly.entity_id
_entity_poly.type
_entity_poly.pdbx_seq_one_letter_code
_entity_poly.pdbx_strand_id
1 'polypeptide(L)'
;MIIGRVVAPHLPNSEKLSTYECGFEPFEDSRMQFDIRYYLVTILFIIFDLEIAFLFPWAVVLKDIEFFGLISMIIFLAILVLGFIYEWAKGALDWE
;
A
#
# COMPACT_ATOMS: atom_id res chain seq x y z
N MET A 1 -21.87 11.35 -7.09
CA MET A 1 -21.43 12.22 -8.21
C MET A 1 -22.56 12.97 -8.91
N ILE A 2 -23.67 12.30 -9.30
CA ILE A 2 -24.73 12.92 -10.12
C ILE A 2 -25.49 14.05 -9.38
N ILE A 3 -25.95 13.81 -8.16
CA ILE A 3 -26.71 14.80 -7.38
C ILE A 3 -25.90 16.09 -7.17
N GLY A 4 -24.63 15.97 -6.80
CA GLY A 4 -23.74 17.12 -6.61
C GLY A 4 -23.51 17.92 -7.88
N ARG A 5 -23.47 17.27 -9.06
CA ARG A 5 -23.30 17.96 -10.34
C ARG A 5 -24.55 18.71 -10.81
N VAL A 6 -25.74 18.28 -10.40
CA VAL A 6 -27.03 18.85 -10.79
C VAL A 6 -27.46 19.99 -9.85
N VAL A 7 -27.24 19.82 -8.55
CA VAL A 7 -27.67 20.80 -7.53
C VAL A 7 -26.63 21.90 -7.31
N ALA A 8 -25.34 21.62 -7.49
CA ALA A 8 -24.30 22.61 -7.22
C ALA A 8 -24.16 23.63 -8.38
N PRO A 9 -23.94 24.92 -8.06
CA PRO A 9 -23.68 25.94 -9.07
C PRO A 9 -22.37 25.65 -9.81
N HIS A 10 -22.47 25.48 -11.14
CA HIS A 10 -21.33 25.21 -12.01
C HIS A 10 -20.87 26.49 -12.72
N LEU A 11 -19.96 27.23 -12.07
CA LEU A 11 -19.35 28.46 -12.57
C LEU A 11 -17.82 28.27 -12.63
N PRO A 12 -17.27 27.72 -13.72
CA PRO A 12 -15.83 27.63 -13.93
C PRO A 12 -15.25 28.99 -14.36
N ASN A 13 -14.07 29.33 -13.84
CA ASN A 13 -13.25 30.46 -14.30
C ASN A 13 -11.78 30.00 -14.34
N SER A 14 -10.89 30.77 -15.00
CA SER A 14 -9.47 30.40 -15.15
C SER A 14 -8.79 30.14 -13.81
N GLU A 15 -8.98 31.04 -12.85
CA GLU A 15 -8.35 30.97 -11.52
C GLU A 15 -8.86 29.82 -10.65
N LYS A 16 -10.11 29.39 -10.81
CA LYS A 16 -10.69 28.25 -10.07
C LYS A 16 -10.24 26.91 -10.65
N LEU A 17 -9.77 26.92 -11.88
CA LEU A 17 -9.23 25.75 -12.57
C LEU A 17 -7.70 25.70 -12.51
N SER A 18 -7.04 26.74 -11.99
CA SER A 18 -5.58 26.76 -11.78
C SER A 18 -5.18 26.11 -10.46
N THR A 19 -3.93 25.66 -10.39
CA THR A 19 -3.35 25.11 -9.16
C THR A 19 -3.15 26.21 -8.12
N TYR A 20 -3.50 25.94 -6.87
CA TYR A 20 -3.29 26.90 -5.79
C TYR A 20 -1.80 27.01 -5.43
N GLU A 21 -1.21 28.18 -5.68
CA GLU A 21 0.18 28.51 -5.32
C GLU A 21 0.24 29.94 -4.72
N CYS A 22 -0.64 30.24 -3.76
CA CYS A 22 -0.72 31.55 -3.09
C CYS A 22 -0.80 32.77 -4.04
N GLY A 23 -1.41 32.61 -5.24
CA GLY A 23 -1.59 33.67 -6.23
C GLY A 23 -0.49 33.79 -7.29
N PHE A 24 0.45 32.85 -7.32
CA PHE A 24 1.50 32.77 -8.34
C PHE A 24 1.25 31.62 -9.33
N GLU A 25 1.90 31.66 -10.48
CA GLU A 25 1.96 30.51 -11.38
C GLU A 25 2.97 29.48 -10.85
N PRO A 26 2.69 28.15 -10.93
CA PRO A 26 3.64 27.13 -10.50
C PRO A 26 4.96 27.26 -11.28
N PHE A 27 6.05 27.56 -10.58
CA PHE A 27 7.35 27.84 -11.20
C PHE A 27 8.24 26.60 -11.37
N GLU A 28 7.98 25.54 -10.60
CA GLU A 28 8.85 24.36 -10.51
C GLU A 28 8.22 23.09 -11.10
N ASP A 29 9.07 22.10 -11.41
CA ASP A 29 8.61 20.78 -11.82
C ASP A 29 7.86 20.11 -10.65
N SER A 30 6.68 19.59 -10.94
CA SER A 30 5.87 18.76 -10.03
C SER A 30 6.57 17.48 -9.53
N ARG A 31 7.71 17.11 -10.14
CA ARG A 31 8.49 15.93 -9.76
C ARG A 31 9.45 16.26 -8.62
N MET A 32 9.06 15.84 -7.42
CA MET A 32 9.93 15.85 -6.26
C MET A 32 10.50 14.45 -5.97
N GLN A 33 11.71 14.42 -5.40
CA GLN A 33 12.23 13.19 -4.83
C GLN A 33 11.46 12.88 -3.56
N PHE A 34 10.85 11.71 -3.52
CA PHE A 34 10.18 11.21 -2.33
C PHE A 34 11.12 10.29 -1.54
N ASP A 35 10.84 10.18 -0.26
CA ASP A 35 11.57 9.28 0.60
C ASP A 35 11.39 7.81 0.17
N ILE A 36 12.49 7.04 0.16
CA ILE A 36 12.45 5.62 -0.19
C ILE A 36 11.59 4.78 0.77
N ARG A 37 11.33 5.28 1.97
CA ARG A 37 10.45 4.64 2.97
C ARG A 37 9.07 4.32 2.43
N TYR A 38 8.47 5.20 1.61
CA TYR A 38 7.16 4.95 0.98
C TYR A 38 7.19 3.75 0.03
N TYR A 39 8.31 3.56 -0.67
CA TYR A 39 8.52 2.42 -1.56
C TYR A 39 8.70 1.12 -0.78
N LEU A 40 9.48 1.14 0.32
CA LEU A 40 9.68 -0.04 1.18
C LEU A 40 8.35 -0.52 1.80
N VAL A 41 7.55 0.39 2.33
CA VAL A 41 6.21 0.07 2.87
C VAL A 41 5.31 -0.54 1.78
N THR A 42 5.37 -0.03 0.56
CA THR A 42 4.57 -0.54 -0.57
C THR A 42 4.96 -1.98 -0.92
N ILE A 43 6.27 -2.27 -1.04
CA ILE A 43 6.74 -3.64 -1.31
C ILE A 43 6.34 -4.58 -0.17
N LEU A 44 6.54 -4.15 1.08
CA LEU A 44 6.20 -4.96 2.23
C LEU A 44 4.71 -5.27 2.28
N PHE A 45 3.86 -4.28 1.98
CA PHE A 45 2.42 -4.47 1.85
C PHE A 45 2.07 -5.50 0.77
N ILE A 46 2.70 -5.44 -0.40
CA ILE A 46 2.46 -6.41 -1.49
C ILE A 46 2.83 -7.84 -1.06
N ILE A 47 3.94 -8.00 -0.35
CA ILE A 47 4.39 -9.32 0.14
C ILE A 47 3.39 -9.87 1.17
N PHE A 48 2.94 -9.05 2.13
CA PHE A 48 1.94 -9.45 3.13
C PHE A 48 0.55 -9.73 2.53
N ASP A 49 0.12 -8.95 1.53
CA ASP A 49 -1.14 -9.20 0.83
C ASP A 49 -1.10 -10.55 0.11
N LEU A 50 0.02 -10.85 -0.54
CA LEU A 50 0.27 -12.13 -1.19
C LEU A 50 0.30 -13.29 -0.17
N GLU A 51 0.90 -13.11 1.01
CA GLU A 51 0.85 -14.09 2.10
C GLU A 51 -0.59 -14.45 2.47
N ILE A 52 -1.44 -13.43 2.68
CA ILE A 52 -2.85 -13.62 3.00
C ILE A 52 -3.59 -14.33 1.86
N ALA A 53 -3.28 -13.98 0.61
CA ALA A 53 -3.85 -14.64 -0.56
C ALA A 53 -3.54 -16.15 -0.59
N PHE A 54 -2.38 -16.59 -0.10
CA PHE A 54 -2.02 -18.00 0.04
C PHE A 54 -2.61 -18.68 1.29
N LEU A 55 -2.82 -17.93 2.37
CA LEU A 55 -3.46 -18.43 3.59
C LEU A 55 -4.90 -18.86 3.36
N PHE A 56 -5.67 -18.14 2.53
CA PHE A 56 -7.07 -18.45 2.26
C PHE A 56 -7.31 -19.85 1.67
N PRO A 57 -6.74 -20.24 0.51
CA PRO A 57 -6.96 -21.56 -0.06
C PRO A 57 -6.47 -22.66 0.88
N TRP A 58 -5.33 -22.47 1.56
CA TRP A 58 -4.85 -23.40 2.56
C TRP A 58 -5.83 -23.60 3.72
N ALA A 59 -6.41 -22.52 4.25
CA ALA A 59 -7.39 -22.58 5.32
C ALA A 59 -8.68 -23.31 4.89
N VAL A 60 -9.08 -23.18 3.62
CA VAL A 60 -10.25 -23.87 3.05
C VAL A 60 -10.01 -25.37 2.94
N VAL A 61 -8.83 -25.80 2.49
CA VAL A 61 -8.54 -27.23 2.28
C VAL A 61 -7.86 -27.92 3.47
N LEU A 62 -7.70 -27.24 4.61
CA LEU A 62 -6.92 -27.72 5.77
C LEU A 62 -7.27 -29.16 6.21
N LYS A 63 -8.55 -29.56 6.06
CA LYS A 63 -9.02 -30.91 6.40
C LYS A 63 -8.49 -32.00 5.46
N ASP A 64 -8.16 -31.67 4.22
CA ASP A 64 -7.76 -32.62 3.18
C ASP A 64 -6.23 -32.83 3.13
N ILE A 65 -5.46 -31.82 3.54
CA ILE A 65 -3.98 -31.80 3.49
C ILE A 65 -3.32 -32.27 4.79
N GLU A 66 -4.11 -32.60 5.82
CA GLU A 66 -3.70 -33.18 7.10
C GLU A 66 -2.42 -32.54 7.68
N PHE A 67 -1.49 -33.34 8.21
CA PHE A 67 -0.29 -32.86 8.90
C PHE A 67 0.74 -32.20 7.95
N PHE A 68 0.79 -32.64 6.69
CA PHE A 68 1.71 -32.08 5.70
C PHE A 68 1.34 -30.63 5.32
N GLY A 69 0.03 -30.37 5.18
CA GLY A 69 -0.50 -29.02 4.98
C GLY A 69 -0.17 -28.08 6.14
N LEU A 70 -0.25 -28.57 7.36
CA LEU A 70 0.08 -27.79 8.55
C LEU A 70 1.57 -27.40 8.59
N ILE A 71 2.48 -28.37 8.40
CA ILE A 71 3.93 -28.10 8.43
C ILE A 71 4.35 -27.16 7.30
N SER A 72 3.85 -27.38 6.08
CA SER A 72 4.19 -26.52 4.94
C SER A 72 3.80 -25.06 5.18
N MET A 73 2.62 -24.82 5.74
CA MET A 73 2.19 -23.45 6.08
C MET A 73 2.99 -22.85 7.24
N ILE A 74 3.34 -23.63 8.26
CA ILE A 74 4.20 -23.14 9.36
C ILE A 74 5.56 -22.70 8.81
N ILE A 75 6.17 -23.49 7.92
CA ILE A 75 7.46 -23.13 7.29
C ILE A 75 7.31 -21.87 6.44
N PHE A 76 6.24 -21.77 5.65
CA PHE A 76 5.95 -20.59 4.83
C PHE A 76 5.85 -19.32 5.67
N LEU A 77 5.04 -19.35 6.75
CA LEU A 77 4.90 -18.22 7.67
C LEU A 77 6.22 -17.91 8.39
N ALA A 78 6.98 -18.92 8.80
CA ALA A 78 8.26 -18.71 9.48
C ALA A 78 9.27 -17.95 8.61
N ILE A 79 9.35 -18.27 7.32
CA ILE A 79 10.25 -17.58 6.38
C ILE A 79 9.86 -16.11 6.24
N LEU A 80 8.57 -15.81 6.12
CA LEU A 80 8.07 -14.44 5.97
C LEU A 80 8.24 -13.62 7.24
N VAL A 81 7.90 -14.19 8.40
CA VAL A 81 8.11 -13.54 9.71
C VAL A 81 9.60 -13.24 9.94
N LEU A 82 10.50 -14.14 9.54
CA LEU A 82 11.95 -13.90 9.61
C LEU A 82 12.38 -12.73 8.70
N GLY A 83 11.84 -12.66 7.48
CA GLY A 83 12.07 -11.53 6.58
C GLY A 83 11.59 -10.21 7.17
N PHE A 84 10.38 -10.20 7.74
CA PHE A 84 9.82 -9.02 8.39
C PHE A 84 10.66 -8.57 9.61
N ILE A 85 11.08 -9.50 10.48
CA ILE A 85 11.96 -9.18 11.61
C ILE A 85 13.28 -8.57 11.13
N TYR A 86 13.84 -9.08 10.03
CA TYR A 86 15.07 -8.53 9.45
C TYR A 86 14.90 -7.08 8.98
N GLU A 87 13.81 -6.79 8.26
CA GLU A 87 13.52 -5.43 7.78
C GLU A 87 13.24 -4.46 8.94
N TRP A 88 12.52 -4.92 9.95
CA TRP A 88 12.32 -4.15 11.18
C TRP A 88 13.65 -3.83 11.85
N ALA A 89 14.50 -4.84 12.07
CA ALA A 89 15.80 -4.66 12.72
C ALA A 89 16.75 -3.74 11.94
N LYS A 90 16.55 -3.61 10.62
CA LYS A 90 17.27 -2.67 9.75
C LYS A 90 16.77 -1.23 9.83
N GLY A 91 15.70 -0.95 10.56
CA GLY A 91 15.09 0.38 10.66
C GLY A 91 14.39 0.83 9.38
N ALA A 92 14.03 -0.10 8.49
CA ALA A 92 13.32 0.21 7.24
C ALA A 92 11.91 0.80 7.48
N LEU A 93 11.39 0.62 8.70
CA LEU A 93 10.05 1.01 9.13
C LEU A 93 10.06 2.16 10.15
N ASP A 94 11.23 2.73 10.48
CA ASP A 94 11.32 3.82 11.45
C ASP A 94 10.97 5.19 10.83
N TRP A 95 10.18 5.97 11.57
CA TRP A 95 9.57 7.23 11.13
C TRP A 95 10.06 8.44 11.94
N GLU A 96 11.35 8.46 12.26
CA GLU A 96 12.03 9.69 12.73
C GLU A 96 12.48 10.58 11.57
#